data_AF-A0A6G7Z873-F1
#
_entry.id   AF-A0A6G7Z873-F1
#
_cell.length_a   1.000
_cell.length_b   1.000
_cell.length_c   1.000
_cell.angle_alpha   90.00
_cell.angle_beta   90.00
_cell.angle_gamma   90.00
#
_symmetry.space_group_name_H-M   'P 1'
#
loop_
_entity.id
_entity.type
_entity.pdbx_description
1 polymer ?
#
loop_
_entity_poly.entity_id
_entity_poly.type
_entity_poly.pdbx_seq_one_letter_code
_entity_poly.pdbx_strand_id
1 'polypeptide(L)'
;MSLYTTLKEIKDFRVGAKDCAFNGYVEDYLNRDTVQFSDTLEGILEIDSEVRVIEAFSVFINKEVIANKIISYKDIHKIPKWYIKAPLILYTEIEGREFAMILVDRNYYEAKGIFFSLTERDALLEPFVDNVIVMDTSDSERIVALYSLLFEGKARCSVLQRELDRRYFTTPQELLEQSHAESQNIKETLELSFENDPKGRAQRIHDAIASWYLIKKMVYVQYMIDRETLINENENDIKKHRQSAKQMSSSIEFKPFSEMWRQ
;
A
#
# COMPACT_ATOMS: atom_id res chain seq x y z
N MET A 1 -3.47 -8.80 21.49
CA MET A 1 -2.46 -7.74 21.35
C MET A 1 -3.14 -6.60 20.61
N SER A 2 -2.91 -5.34 21.00
CA SER A 2 -3.55 -4.17 20.39
C SER A 2 -2.77 -3.68 19.17
N LEU A 3 -3.37 -2.85 18.31
CA LEU A 3 -2.70 -2.29 17.13
C LEU A 3 -1.51 -1.44 17.56
N TYR A 4 -1.72 -0.54 18.53
CA TYR A 4 -0.67 0.34 19.03
C TYR A 4 0.51 -0.44 19.60
N THR A 5 0.23 -1.45 20.43
CA THR A 5 1.27 -2.33 21.00
C THR A 5 2.02 -3.08 19.91
N THR A 6 1.30 -3.66 18.95
CA THR A 6 1.88 -4.40 17.82
C THR A 6 2.85 -3.54 17.02
N LEU A 7 2.46 -2.31 16.69
CA LEU A 7 3.30 -1.38 15.93
C LEU A 7 4.46 -0.82 16.76
N LYS A 8 4.25 -0.56 18.05
CA LYS A 8 5.29 -0.06 18.98
C LYS A 8 6.40 -1.08 19.23
N GLU A 9 6.11 -2.37 19.17
CA GLU A 9 7.11 -3.43 19.34
C GLU A 9 8.02 -3.63 18.12
N ILE A 10 7.69 -3.03 16.97
CA ILE A 10 8.53 -3.09 15.77
C ILE A 10 9.84 -2.36 16.02
N LYS A 11 10.93 -3.11 15.93
CA LYS A 11 12.28 -2.60 16.12
C LYS A 11 12.79 -1.93 14.83
N ASP A 12 13.46 -0.80 14.99
CA ASP A 12 14.11 -0.09 13.89
C ASP A 12 15.62 -0.32 13.84
N PHE A 13 16.28 0.28 12.84
CA PHE A 13 17.72 0.10 12.62
C PHE A 13 18.60 0.51 13.82
N ARG A 14 18.12 1.39 14.72
CA ARG A 14 18.91 1.89 15.86
C ARG A 14 19.23 0.75 16.85
N VAL A 15 18.42 -0.30 16.86
CA VAL A 15 18.63 -1.53 17.66
C VAL A 15 19.07 -2.73 16.81
N GLY A 16 19.51 -2.49 15.57
CA GLY A 16 20.03 -3.52 14.66
C GLY A 16 18.97 -4.34 13.92
N ALA A 17 17.69 -3.95 14.01
CA ALA A 17 16.62 -4.55 13.23
C ALA A 17 16.62 -4.03 11.78
N LYS A 18 15.93 -4.74 10.88
CA LYS A 18 15.87 -4.38 9.45
C LYS A 18 14.45 -4.04 8.99
N ASP A 19 13.50 -4.07 9.91
CA ASP A 19 12.07 -4.00 9.62
C ASP A 19 11.68 -2.59 9.18
N CYS A 20 12.22 -1.55 9.82
CA CYS A 20 12.02 -0.14 9.46
C CYS A 20 13.27 0.73 9.71
N ALA A 21 13.28 1.93 9.12
CA ALA A 21 14.30 2.95 9.31
C ALA A 21 14.09 3.77 10.59
N PHE A 22 12.87 3.87 11.09
CA PHE A 22 12.58 4.57 12.34
C PHE A 22 11.26 4.07 12.93
N ASN A 23 11.16 4.04 14.26
CA ASN A 23 9.91 3.90 14.99
C ASN A 23 9.96 4.77 16.26
N GLY A 24 9.18 5.84 16.30
CA GLY A 24 9.25 6.83 17.38
C GLY A 24 8.10 7.82 17.35
N TYR A 25 8.18 8.85 18.20
CA TYR A 25 7.24 9.97 18.14
C TYR A 25 7.48 10.80 16.87
N VAL A 26 6.42 11.43 16.36
CA VAL A 26 6.54 12.33 15.20
C VAL A 26 7.40 13.54 15.53
N GLU A 27 7.33 14.07 16.76
CA GLU A 27 8.21 15.15 17.23
C GLU A 27 9.70 14.79 17.08
N ASP A 28 10.11 13.60 17.54
CA ASP A 28 11.48 13.10 17.38
C ASP A 28 11.86 12.92 15.90
N TYR A 29 10.91 12.48 15.08
CA TYR A 29 11.11 12.27 13.65
C TYR A 29 11.35 13.58 12.90
N LEU A 30 10.57 14.62 13.19
CA LEU A 30 10.67 15.97 12.60
C LEU A 30 12.01 16.66 12.89
N ASN A 31 12.68 16.30 14.00
CA ASN A 31 13.98 16.85 14.39
C ASN A 31 15.18 16.24 13.62
N ARG A 32 14.96 15.41 12.60
CA ARG A 32 16.03 14.77 11.79
C ARG A 32 16.38 15.59 10.54
N ASP A 33 17.58 15.41 10.03
CA ASP A 33 18.09 16.17 8.87
C ASP A 33 17.34 15.88 7.55
N THR A 34 16.75 14.69 7.41
CA THR A 34 16.06 14.25 6.19
C THR A 34 14.66 13.77 6.54
N VAL A 35 13.70 14.70 6.53
CA VAL A 35 12.30 14.42 6.81
C VAL A 35 11.47 14.60 5.54
N GLN A 36 10.73 13.56 5.18
CA GLN A 36 9.70 13.67 4.16
C GLN A 36 8.39 14.12 4.81
N PHE A 37 7.61 14.94 4.09
CA PHE A 37 6.26 15.37 4.48
C PHE A 37 6.20 16.18 5.78
N SER A 38 7.19 17.04 6.05
CA SER A 38 7.27 17.88 7.27
C SER A 38 5.97 18.62 7.55
N ASP A 39 5.46 19.39 6.59
CA ASP A 39 4.29 20.26 6.78
C ASP A 39 3.04 19.46 7.14
N THR A 40 2.87 18.28 6.51
CA THR A 40 1.77 17.35 6.82
C THR A 40 1.90 16.80 8.23
N LEU A 41 3.10 16.42 8.64
CA LEU A 41 3.37 15.84 9.97
C LEU A 41 3.27 16.89 11.07
N GLU A 42 3.67 18.12 10.82
CA GLU A 42 3.47 19.26 11.73
C GLU A 42 1.98 19.50 11.96
N GLY A 43 1.17 19.53 10.90
CA GLY A 43 -0.29 19.66 11.03
C GLY A 43 -0.95 18.50 11.78
N ILE A 44 -0.38 17.29 11.71
CA ILE A 44 -0.84 16.14 12.52
C ILE A 44 -0.41 16.30 13.98
N LEU A 45 0.80 16.79 14.25
CA LEU A 45 1.31 17.01 15.60
C LEU A 45 0.51 18.09 16.36
N GLU A 46 -0.05 19.08 15.66
CA GLU A 46 -0.98 20.05 16.22
C GLU A 46 -2.31 19.41 16.70
N ILE A 47 -2.71 18.30 16.08
CA ILE A 47 -3.93 17.54 16.44
C ILE A 47 -3.61 16.54 17.57
N ASP A 48 -2.51 15.82 17.45
CA ASP A 48 -2.13 14.71 18.30
C ASP A 48 -0.64 14.79 18.66
N SER A 49 -0.33 15.24 19.88
CA SER A 49 1.04 15.36 20.36
C SER A 49 1.71 14.00 20.65
N GLU A 50 0.93 12.91 20.77
CA GLU A 50 1.42 11.58 21.13
C GLU A 50 1.54 10.64 19.92
N VAL A 51 1.24 11.13 18.72
CA VAL A 51 1.32 10.37 17.47
C VAL A 51 2.73 9.82 17.24
N ARG A 52 2.76 8.58 16.77
CA ARG A 52 4.00 7.86 16.44
C ARG A 52 4.08 7.59 14.95
N VAL A 53 5.31 7.43 14.46
CA VAL A 53 5.60 7.17 13.05
C VAL A 53 6.59 6.04 12.89
N ILE A 54 6.31 5.17 11.92
CA ILE A 54 7.25 4.18 11.40
C ILE A 54 7.70 4.63 10.01
N GLU A 55 9.00 4.76 9.80
CA GLU A 55 9.60 5.14 8.51
C GLU A 55 10.11 3.92 7.75
N ALA A 56 9.81 3.84 6.45
CA ALA A 56 10.30 2.83 5.52
C ALA A 56 10.09 1.39 6.01
N PHE A 57 8.89 1.09 6.49
CA PHE A 57 8.53 -0.24 6.98
C PHE A 57 8.54 -1.27 5.84
N SER A 58 9.21 -2.39 6.06
CA SER A 58 9.38 -3.46 5.07
C SER A 58 8.07 -4.20 4.85
N VAL A 59 7.55 -4.15 3.63
CA VAL A 59 6.33 -4.89 3.26
C VAL A 59 6.70 -6.32 2.92
N PHE A 60 6.11 -7.26 3.66
CA PHE A 60 6.28 -8.68 3.40
C PHE A 60 5.30 -9.14 2.33
N ILE A 61 5.83 -9.79 1.30
CA ILE A 61 5.03 -10.37 0.22
C ILE A 61 4.74 -11.82 0.54
N ASN A 62 3.46 -12.18 0.68
CA ASN A 62 3.07 -13.57 0.81
C ASN A 62 3.38 -14.36 -0.48
N LYS A 63 4.42 -15.20 -0.41
CA LYS A 63 4.88 -16.00 -1.55
C LYS A 63 3.90 -17.11 -1.94
N GLU A 64 3.06 -17.57 -1.02
CA GLU A 64 2.07 -18.63 -1.30
C GLU A 64 0.98 -18.13 -2.24
N VAL A 65 0.57 -16.87 -2.10
CA VAL A 65 -0.41 -16.22 -3.00
C VAL A 65 0.11 -16.23 -4.45
N ILE A 66 1.41 -16.02 -4.64
CA ILE A 66 2.04 -16.06 -5.97
C ILE A 66 2.20 -17.52 -6.46
N ALA A 67 2.64 -18.43 -5.59
CA ALA A 67 2.82 -19.85 -5.92
C ALA A 67 1.50 -20.51 -6.36
N ASN A 68 0.39 -20.16 -5.70
CA ASN A 68 -0.95 -20.64 -5.99
C ASN A 68 -1.62 -19.92 -7.18
N LYS A 69 -0.87 -19.08 -7.91
CA LYS A 69 -1.36 -18.26 -9.03
C LYS A 69 -2.64 -17.50 -8.66
N ILE A 70 -2.69 -16.96 -7.45
CA ILE A 70 -3.76 -16.03 -7.06
C ILE A 70 -3.46 -14.69 -7.70
N ILE A 71 -2.25 -14.19 -7.49
CA ILE A 71 -1.68 -13.04 -8.22
C ILE A 71 -0.63 -13.62 -9.18
N SER A 72 -0.97 -13.72 -10.45
CA SER A 72 -0.11 -14.36 -11.46
C SER A 72 1.01 -13.42 -11.93
N TYR A 73 2.01 -13.17 -11.08
CA TYR A 73 3.18 -12.38 -11.43
C TYR A 73 4.45 -12.84 -10.73
N LYS A 74 5.18 -13.77 -11.36
CA LYS A 74 6.35 -14.45 -10.74
C LYS A 74 7.61 -13.59 -10.65
N ASP A 75 7.69 -12.53 -11.46
CA ASP A 75 8.89 -11.67 -11.51
C ASP A 75 9.11 -10.91 -10.20
N ILE A 76 8.08 -10.79 -9.35
CA ILE A 76 8.20 -10.28 -7.98
C ILE A 76 9.22 -11.07 -7.12
N HIS A 77 9.51 -12.32 -7.45
CA HIS A 77 10.55 -13.09 -6.76
C HIS A 77 11.99 -12.68 -7.14
N LYS A 78 12.14 -11.84 -8.17
CA LYS A 78 13.44 -11.41 -8.71
C LYS A 78 13.93 -10.09 -8.10
N ILE A 79 13.07 -9.34 -7.41
CA ILE A 79 13.49 -8.14 -6.68
C ILE A 79 14.06 -8.51 -5.31
N PRO A 80 14.94 -7.68 -4.71
CA PRO A 80 15.49 -7.92 -3.39
C PRO A 80 14.41 -8.17 -2.33
N LYS A 81 14.75 -8.98 -1.32
CA LYS A 81 13.91 -9.09 -0.13
C LYS A 81 13.73 -7.71 0.48
N TRP A 82 12.48 -7.40 0.86
CA TRP A 82 12.12 -6.20 1.64
C TRP A 82 12.28 -4.91 0.83
N TYR A 83 12.24 -5.04 -0.51
CA TYR A 83 12.33 -3.93 -1.45
C TYR A 83 11.12 -2.99 -1.37
N ILE A 84 9.91 -3.54 -1.29
CA ILE A 84 8.69 -2.74 -1.13
C ILE A 84 8.66 -2.21 0.30
N LYS A 85 8.52 -0.89 0.43
CA LYS A 85 8.36 -0.21 1.71
C LYS A 85 6.99 0.46 1.79
N ALA A 86 6.42 0.49 2.99
CA ALA A 86 5.43 1.48 3.38
C ALA A 86 6.22 2.70 3.89
N PRO A 87 6.20 3.85 3.19
CA PRO A 87 7.05 4.99 3.50
C PRO A 87 6.83 5.53 4.90
N LEU A 88 5.57 5.81 5.27
CA LEU A 88 5.21 6.21 6.62
C LEU A 88 3.99 5.44 7.11
N ILE A 89 4.04 4.98 8.36
CA ILE A 89 2.87 4.48 9.09
C ILE A 89 2.72 5.34 10.34
N LEU A 90 1.71 6.20 10.35
CA LEU A 90 1.31 6.96 11.51
C LEU A 90 0.38 6.11 12.37
N TYR A 91 0.55 6.14 13.68
CA TYR A 91 -0.30 5.38 14.57
C TYR A 91 -0.36 6.01 15.96
N THR A 92 -1.51 5.84 16.61
CA THR A 92 -1.79 6.43 17.90
C THR A 92 -2.78 5.58 18.70
N GLU A 93 -2.84 5.84 20.00
CA GLU A 93 -3.87 5.34 20.91
C GLU A 93 -4.42 6.54 21.69
N ILE A 94 -5.73 6.75 21.61
CA ILE A 94 -6.42 7.80 22.36
C ILE A 94 -7.66 7.26 23.05
N GLU A 95 -7.71 7.39 24.38
CA GLU A 95 -8.86 6.97 25.20
C GLU A 95 -9.31 5.52 24.91
N GLY A 96 -8.36 4.62 24.66
CA GLY A 96 -8.62 3.21 24.33
C GLY A 96 -9.10 2.96 22.88
N ARG A 97 -9.12 3.99 22.03
CA ARG A 97 -9.29 3.87 20.57
C ARG A 97 -7.93 3.88 19.91
N GLU A 98 -7.73 3.01 18.93
CA GLU A 98 -6.47 2.91 18.18
C GLU A 98 -6.76 3.00 16.69
N PHE A 99 -5.90 3.69 15.96
CA PHE A 99 -5.89 3.64 14.50
C PHE A 99 -4.47 3.83 13.95
N ALA A 100 -4.29 3.43 12.70
CA ALA A 100 -3.10 3.74 11.94
C ALA A 100 -3.44 4.27 10.54
N MET A 101 -2.59 5.15 10.03
CA MET A 101 -2.68 5.72 8.69
C MET A 101 -1.38 5.42 7.94
N ILE A 102 -1.49 4.67 6.85
CA ILE A 102 -0.38 4.34 5.97
C ILE A 102 -0.32 5.40 4.87
N LEU A 103 0.79 6.14 4.81
CA LEU A 103 1.06 7.14 3.78
C LEU A 103 2.10 6.59 2.80
N VAL A 104 1.75 6.62 1.52
CA VAL A 104 2.55 6.00 0.45
C VAL A 104 2.96 7.03 -0.59
N ASP A 105 4.24 7.05 -0.94
CA ASP A 105 4.90 7.91 -1.93
C ASP A 105 4.78 7.35 -3.37
N ARG A 106 3.75 6.55 -3.60
CA ARG A 106 3.37 5.92 -4.87
C ARG A 106 1.93 6.31 -5.18
N ASN A 107 1.44 6.01 -6.39
CA ASN A 107 0.02 6.23 -6.70
C ASN A 107 -0.92 5.45 -5.75
N TYR A 108 -2.18 5.89 -5.71
CA TYR A 108 -3.20 5.31 -4.83
C TYR A 108 -3.42 3.80 -5.01
N TYR A 109 -3.36 3.30 -6.25
CA TYR A 109 -3.56 1.87 -6.53
C TYR A 109 -2.46 1.02 -5.91
N GLU A 110 -1.22 1.51 -5.97
CA GLU A 110 -0.08 0.87 -5.33
C GLU A 110 -0.15 0.98 -3.80
N ALA A 111 -0.62 2.12 -3.27
CA ALA A 111 -0.86 2.32 -1.85
C ALA A 111 -1.83 1.26 -1.30
N LYS A 112 -2.95 1.02 -2.01
CA LYS A 112 -3.89 -0.05 -1.67
C LYS A 112 -3.27 -1.45 -1.79
N GLY A 113 -2.42 -1.68 -2.78
CA GLY A 113 -1.65 -2.93 -2.89
C GLY A 113 -0.74 -3.19 -1.68
N ILE A 114 -0.13 -2.14 -1.13
CA ILE A 114 0.67 -2.19 0.11
C ILE A 114 -0.23 -2.52 1.29
N PHE A 115 -1.34 -1.80 1.45
CA PHE A 115 -2.33 -2.06 2.50
C PHE A 115 -2.80 -3.52 2.50
N PHE A 116 -3.17 -4.06 1.33
CA PHE A 116 -3.57 -5.46 1.21
C PHE A 116 -2.43 -6.45 1.45
N SER A 117 -1.16 -6.05 1.30
CA SER A 117 -0.03 -6.90 1.67
C SER A 117 0.22 -6.90 3.18
N LEU A 118 -0.15 -5.82 3.87
CA LEU A 118 0.00 -5.72 5.31
C LEU A 118 -1.20 -6.30 6.08
N THR A 119 -2.36 -6.42 5.43
CA THR A 119 -3.63 -6.86 6.02
C THR A 119 -4.15 -8.19 5.49
N GLU A 120 -3.40 -8.87 4.62
CA GLU A 120 -3.76 -10.23 4.18
C GLU A 120 -3.61 -11.25 5.32
N ARG A 121 -4.12 -12.46 5.10
CA ARG A 121 -4.00 -13.55 6.06
C ARG A 121 -2.54 -13.80 6.47
N ASP A 122 -2.34 -13.96 7.77
CA ASP A 122 -1.05 -14.16 8.45
C ASP A 122 -0.10 -12.95 8.35
N ALA A 123 -0.58 -11.80 7.86
CA ALA A 123 0.18 -10.55 7.85
C ALA A 123 0.02 -9.78 9.17
N LEU A 124 0.95 -8.85 9.41
CA LEU A 124 1.05 -8.09 10.66
C LEU A 124 -0.25 -7.37 11.05
N LEU A 125 -0.95 -6.78 10.08
CA LEU A 125 -2.14 -5.95 10.31
C LEU A 125 -3.45 -6.68 10.01
N GLU A 126 -3.43 -7.99 9.76
CA GLU A 126 -4.66 -8.80 9.55
C GLU A 126 -5.71 -8.55 10.65
N PRO A 127 -5.36 -8.60 11.97
CA PRO A 127 -6.37 -8.45 13.02
C PRO A 127 -6.92 -7.02 13.14
N PHE A 128 -6.30 -6.06 12.46
CA PHE A 128 -6.53 -4.62 12.64
C PHE A 128 -7.02 -3.94 11.37
N VAL A 129 -7.52 -4.69 10.39
CA VAL A 129 -7.93 -4.15 9.07
C VAL A 129 -8.94 -2.99 9.20
N ASP A 130 -9.83 -3.05 10.19
CA ASP A 130 -10.85 -2.01 10.46
C ASP A 130 -10.31 -0.78 11.22
N ASN A 131 -9.05 -0.83 11.68
CA ASN A 131 -8.35 0.24 12.39
C ASN A 131 -7.27 0.91 11.53
N VAL A 132 -7.14 0.52 10.26
CA VAL A 132 -6.08 1.02 9.37
C VAL A 132 -6.71 1.70 8.15
N ILE A 133 -6.22 2.89 7.83
CA ILE A 133 -6.52 3.59 6.57
C ILE A 133 -5.23 3.72 5.76
N VAL A 134 -5.33 3.77 4.43
CA VAL A 134 -4.22 3.98 3.52
C VAL A 134 -4.55 5.05 2.49
N MET A 135 -3.55 5.87 2.17
CA MET A 135 -3.63 6.85 1.10
C MET A 135 -2.25 7.16 0.52
N ASP A 136 -2.23 7.71 -0.69
CA ASP A 136 -1.03 8.29 -1.25
C ASP A 136 -0.76 9.69 -0.66
N THR A 137 0.48 10.17 -0.83
CA THR A 137 0.94 11.42 -0.23
C THR A 137 0.67 12.67 -1.09
N SER A 138 -0.21 12.61 -2.09
CA SER A 138 -0.43 13.73 -3.02
C SER A 138 -1.23 14.91 -2.45
N ASP A 139 -2.00 14.70 -1.38
CA ASP A 139 -2.94 15.70 -0.82
C ASP A 139 -2.74 15.85 0.70
N SER A 140 -1.81 16.72 1.10
CA SER A 140 -1.45 16.98 2.49
C SER A 140 -2.62 17.49 3.33
N GLU A 141 -3.43 18.41 2.80
CA GLU A 141 -4.59 18.96 3.52
C GLU A 141 -5.59 17.85 3.86
N ARG A 142 -5.81 16.92 2.93
CA ARG A 142 -6.69 15.78 3.17
C ARG A 142 -6.13 14.80 4.17
N ILE A 143 -4.82 14.54 4.15
CA ILE A 143 -4.17 13.67 5.15
C ILE A 143 -4.50 14.20 6.55
N VAL A 144 -4.26 15.49 6.79
CA VAL A 144 -4.52 16.15 8.08
C VAL A 144 -6.01 16.09 8.43
N ALA A 145 -6.90 16.40 7.48
CA ALA A 145 -8.35 16.36 7.70
C ALA A 145 -8.86 14.94 8.05
N LEU A 146 -8.39 13.91 7.35
CA LEU A 146 -8.74 12.51 7.63
C LEU A 146 -8.19 12.08 8.99
N TYR A 147 -6.97 12.49 9.33
CA TYR A 147 -6.37 12.20 10.64
C TYR A 147 -7.23 12.81 11.76
N SER A 148 -7.64 14.06 11.61
CA SER A 148 -8.51 14.75 12.57
C SER A 148 -9.83 14.00 12.79
N LEU A 149 -10.50 13.57 11.71
CA LEU A 149 -11.77 12.81 11.81
C LEU A 149 -11.61 11.48 12.57
N LEU A 150 -10.47 10.80 12.38
CA LEU A 150 -10.14 9.55 13.07
C LEU A 150 -9.85 9.81 14.55
N PHE A 151 -9.04 10.83 14.84
CA PHE A 151 -8.68 11.25 16.20
C PHE A 151 -9.92 11.61 17.03
N GLU A 152 -10.80 12.43 16.47
CA GLU A 152 -12.07 12.83 17.10
C GLU A 152 -13.09 11.67 17.22
N GLY A 153 -12.85 10.54 16.54
CA GLY A 153 -13.75 9.37 16.59
C GLY A 153 -15.06 9.56 15.85
N LYS A 154 -15.12 10.51 14.91
CA LYS A 154 -16.34 10.83 14.15
C LYS A 154 -16.69 9.77 13.11
N ALA A 155 -15.72 8.96 12.68
CA ALA A 155 -15.93 7.90 11.70
C ALA A 155 -14.98 6.70 11.90
N ARG A 156 -15.40 5.53 11.39
CA ARG A 156 -14.56 4.32 11.35
C ARG A 156 -13.63 4.34 10.14
N CYS A 157 -12.43 3.77 10.27
CA CYS A 157 -11.46 3.70 9.15
C CYS A 157 -12.07 3.07 7.90
N SER A 158 -12.84 1.98 8.03
CA SER A 158 -13.48 1.32 6.88
C SER A 158 -14.60 2.14 6.21
N VAL A 159 -15.18 3.14 6.88
CA VAL A 159 -16.10 4.10 6.25
C VAL A 159 -15.30 5.12 5.47
N LEU A 160 -14.32 5.76 6.11
CA LEU A 160 -13.47 6.78 5.48
C LEU A 160 -12.68 6.21 4.29
N GLN A 161 -12.16 4.99 4.40
CA GLN A 161 -11.45 4.31 3.31
C GLN A 161 -12.36 4.13 2.08
N ARG A 162 -13.64 3.78 2.28
CA ARG A 162 -14.59 3.62 1.15
C ARG A 162 -14.93 4.97 0.51
N GLU A 163 -15.03 6.03 1.30
CA GLU A 163 -15.20 7.39 0.77
C GLU A 163 -13.98 7.84 -0.02
N LEU A 164 -12.78 7.47 0.43
CA LEU A 164 -11.54 7.72 -0.30
C LEU A 164 -11.47 6.91 -1.59
N ASP A 165 -11.76 5.60 -1.54
CA ASP A 165 -11.77 4.69 -2.70
C ASP A 165 -12.65 5.24 -3.83
N ARG A 166 -13.85 5.74 -3.48
CA ARG A 166 -14.83 6.33 -4.43
C ARG A 166 -14.32 7.52 -5.22
N ARG A 167 -13.23 8.17 -4.80
CA ARG A 167 -12.62 9.27 -5.53
C ARG A 167 -11.72 8.79 -6.68
N TYR A 168 -11.27 7.54 -6.63
CA TYR A 168 -10.38 6.94 -7.62
C TYR A 168 -11.13 5.97 -8.54
N PHE A 169 -12.10 5.24 -7.99
CA PHE A 169 -12.96 4.33 -8.75
C PHE A 169 -14.28 4.09 -8.03
N THR A 170 -15.36 3.92 -8.78
CA THR A 170 -16.68 3.58 -8.25
C THR A 170 -17.13 2.17 -8.61
N THR A 171 -16.58 1.62 -9.70
CA THR A 171 -16.90 0.26 -10.18
C THR A 171 -15.63 -0.58 -10.38
N PRO A 172 -15.74 -1.92 -10.36
CA PRO A 172 -14.62 -2.80 -10.69
C PRO A 172 -14.07 -2.58 -12.10
N GLN A 173 -14.91 -2.18 -13.05
CA GLN A 173 -14.51 -1.90 -14.42
C GLN A 173 -13.68 -0.62 -14.52
N GLU A 174 -14.10 0.46 -13.85
CA GLU A 174 -13.31 1.69 -13.73
C GLU A 174 -11.95 1.41 -13.09
N LEU A 175 -11.92 0.64 -11.99
CA LEU A 175 -10.68 0.22 -11.35
C LEU A 175 -9.75 -0.51 -12.33
N LEU A 176 -10.31 -1.42 -13.15
CA LEU A 176 -9.54 -2.18 -14.14
C LEU A 176 -8.96 -1.26 -15.21
N GLU A 177 -9.75 -0.35 -15.76
CA GLU A 177 -9.31 0.61 -16.79
C GLU A 177 -8.18 1.51 -16.28
N GLN A 178 -8.33 2.07 -15.08
CA GLN A 178 -7.28 2.89 -14.47
C GLN A 178 -6.02 2.07 -14.18
N SER A 179 -6.18 0.83 -13.70
CA SER A 179 -5.04 -0.07 -13.46
C SER A 179 -4.28 -0.42 -14.74
N HIS A 180 -4.97 -0.53 -15.88
CA HIS A 180 -4.33 -0.70 -17.18
C HIS A 180 -3.56 0.55 -17.58
N ALA A 181 -4.15 1.74 -17.43
CA ALA A 181 -3.50 3.01 -17.75
C ALA A 181 -2.20 3.19 -16.94
N GLU A 182 -2.25 2.97 -15.62
CA GLU A 182 -1.06 3.02 -14.75
C GLU A 182 -0.01 2.00 -15.18
N SER A 183 -0.44 0.78 -15.52
CA SER A 183 0.48 -0.27 -15.95
C SER A 183 1.20 0.07 -17.25
N GLN A 184 0.50 0.69 -18.21
CA GLN A 184 1.13 1.18 -19.45
C GLN A 184 2.08 2.36 -19.17
N ASN A 185 1.66 3.31 -18.34
CA ASN A 185 2.52 4.43 -17.94
C ASN A 185 3.84 3.97 -17.31
N ILE A 186 3.81 2.92 -16.47
CA ILE A 186 5.01 2.30 -15.91
C ILE A 186 5.91 1.71 -17.01
N LYS A 187 5.33 1.02 -18.02
CA LYS A 187 6.12 0.47 -19.14
C LYS A 187 6.79 1.58 -19.95
N GLU A 188 6.02 2.59 -20.34
CA GLU A 188 6.50 3.71 -21.16
C GLU A 188 7.60 4.49 -20.42
N THR A 189 7.37 4.82 -19.15
CA THR A 189 8.36 5.50 -18.31
C THR A 189 9.63 4.67 -18.16
N LEU A 190 9.50 3.35 -17.97
CA LEU A 190 10.64 2.46 -17.86
C LEU A 190 11.47 2.41 -19.15
N GLU A 191 10.81 2.31 -20.31
CA GLU A 191 11.46 2.30 -21.63
C GLU A 191 12.21 3.60 -21.90
N LEU A 192 11.56 4.74 -21.68
CA LEU A 192 12.19 6.06 -21.79
C LEU A 192 13.38 6.20 -20.82
N SER A 193 13.30 5.60 -19.63
CA SER A 193 14.40 5.68 -18.67
C SER A 193 15.67 4.95 -19.13
N PHE A 194 15.53 3.88 -19.92
CA PHE A 194 16.68 3.10 -20.39
C PHE A 194 17.49 3.84 -21.46
N GLU A 195 16.83 4.68 -22.25
CA GLU A 195 17.50 5.51 -23.27
C GLU A 195 18.37 6.60 -22.63
N ASN A 196 17.99 7.08 -21.44
CA ASN A 196 18.56 8.29 -20.85
C ASN A 196 19.69 8.06 -19.84
N ASP A 197 19.69 6.95 -19.09
CA ASP A 197 20.76 6.64 -18.13
C ASP A 197 20.88 5.14 -17.83
N PRO A 198 21.98 4.47 -18.25
CA PRO A 198 22.24 3.07 -17.93
C PRO A 198 22.50 2.82 -16.43
N LYS A 199 22.96 3.83 -15.67
CA LYS A 199 23.13 3.70 -14.21
C LYS A 199 21.75 3.68 -13.56
N GLY A 200 21.57 2.89 -12.51
CA GLY A 200 20.26 2.76 -11.84
C GLY A 200 19.23 1.89 -12.56
N ARG A 201 19.55 1.26 -13.71
CA ARG A 201 18.66 0.35 -14.43
C ARG A 201 18.04 -0.72 -13.52
N ALA A 202 18.86 -1.36 -12.69
CA ALA A 202 18.39 -2.40 -11.77
C ALA A 202 17.30 -1.90 -10.83
N GLN A 203 17.47 -0.69 -10.27
CA GLN A 203 16.49 -0.07 -9.38
C GLN A 203 15.17 0.19 -10.11
N ARG A 204 15.22 0.82 -11.29
CA ARG A 204 14.00 1.11 -12.08
C ARG A 204 13.25 -0.16 -12.49
N ILE A 205 13.98 -1.22 -12.84
CA ILE A 205 13.40 -2.54 -13.11
C ILE A 205 12.70 -3.09 -11.85
N HIS A 206 13.36 -3.02 -10.70
CA HIS A 206 12.76 -3.50 -9.45
C HIS A 206 11.54 -2.66 -9.05
N ASP A 207 11.57 -1.34 -9.25
CA ASP A 207 10.44 -0.44 -9.01
C ASP A 207 9.24 -0.79 -9.88
N ALA A 208 9.46 -1.01 -11.18
CA ALA A 208 8.40 -1.42 -12.12
C ALA A 208 7.78 -2.77 -11.74
N ILE A 209 8.60 -3.76 -11.36
CA ILE A 209 8.11 -5.06 -10.87
C ILE A 209 7.29 -4.88 -9.59
N ALA A 210 7.77 -4.07 -8.64
CA ALA A 210 7.03 -3.80 -7.42
C ALA A 210 5.66 -3.16 -7.73
N SER A 211 5.63 -2.14 -8.60
CA SER A 211 4.39 -1.44 -8.98
C SER A 211 3.39 -2.37 -9.67
N TRP A 212 3.81 -3.16 -10.67
CA TRP A 212 2.91 -4.10 -11.33
C TRP A 212 2.37 -5.17 -10.38
N TYR A 213 3.18 -5.65 -9.42
CA TYR A 213 2.70 -6.57 -8.39
C TYR A 213 1.61 -5.93 -7.51
N LEU A 214 1.85 -4.71 -7.03
CA LEU A 214 0.93 -4.00 -6.14
C LEU A 214 -0.39 -3.67 -6.84
N ILE A 215 -0.35 -3.21 -8.09
CA ILE A 215 -1.54 -2.93 -8.91
C ILE A 215 -2.34 -4.22 -9.13
N LYS A 216 -1.68 -5.33 -9.52
CA LYS A 216 -2.34 -6.63 -9.68
C LYS A 216 -2.97 -7.12 -8.38
N LYS A 217 -2.33 -6.90 -7.25
CA LYS A 217 -2.85 -7.23 -5.91
C LYS A 217 -4.09 -6.40 -5.58
N MET A 218 -4.02 -5.09 -5.81
CA MET A 218 -5.14 -4.16 -5.63
C MET A 218 -6.37 -4.64 -6.40
N VAL A 219 -6.25 -4.85 -7.71
CA VAL A 219 -7.37 -5.30 -8.55
C VAL A 219 -7.95 -6.64 -8.08
N TYR A 220 -7.09 -7.62 -7.77
CA TYR A 220 -7.56 -8.93 -7.31
C TYR A 220 -8.34 -8.83 -5.99
N VAL A 221 -7.76 -8.19 -4.98
CA VAL A 221 -8.34 -8.15 -3.63
C VAL A 221 -9.58 -7.26 -3.62
N GLN A 222 -9.55 -6.10 -4.28
CA GLN A 222 -10.68 -5.19 -4.36
C GLN A 222 -11.90 -5.85 -5.02
N TYR A 223 -11.69 -6.64 -6.08
CA TYR A 223 -12.77 -7.43 -6.67
C TYR A 223 -13.30 -8.48 -5.69
N MET A 224 -12.40 -9.21 -5.01
CA MET A 224 -12.77 -10.28 -4.08
C MET A 224 -13.57 -9.82 -2.84
N ILE A 225 -13.42 -8.55 -2.44
CA ILE A 225 -14.16 -7.98 -1.31
C ILE A 225 -15.45 -7.28 -1.75
N ASP A 226 -15.68 -7.12 -3.05
CA ASP A 226 -16.90 -6.50 -3.55
C ASP A 226 -18.07 -7.47 -3.54
N ARG A 227 -18.95 -7.27 -2.56
CA ARG A 227 -20.14 -8.10 -2.37
C ARG A 227 -21.15 -7.91 -3.50
N GLU A 228 -21.20 -6.74 -4.11
CA GLU A 228 -22.17 -6.47 -5.15
C GLU A 228 -21.88 -7.33 -6.38
N THR A 229 -20.64 -7.30 -6.86
CA THR A 229 -20.18 -8.18 -7.95
C THR A 229 -20.23 -9.67 -7.58
N LEU A 230 -19.98 -10.06 -6.32
CA LEU A 230 -20.19 -11.45 -5.89
C LEU A 230 -21.65 -11.90 -6.10
N ILE A 231 -22.60 -11.09 -5.65
CA ILE A 231 -24.04 -11.45 -5.67
C ILE A 231 -24.61 -11.32 -7.08
N ASN A 232 -24.36 -10.20 -7.76
CA ASN A 232 -25.05 -9.81 -8.99
C ASN A 232 -24.40 -10.39 -10.25
N GLU A 233 -23.07 -10.41 -10.33
CA GLU A 233 -22.35 -10.86 -11.54
C GLU A 233 -21.90 -12.31 -11.44
N ASN A 234 -21.59 -12.78 -10.23
CA ASN A 234 -21.02 -14.12 -10.01
C ASN A 234 -22.00 -15.08 -9.34
N GLU A 235 -23.30 -14.73 -9.30
CA GLU A 235 -24.39 -15.59 -8.81
C GLU A 235 -24.18 -16.10 -7.37
N ASN A 236 -23.52 -15.29 -6.53
CA ASN A 236 -23.11 -15.65 -5.17
C ASN A 236 -22.22 -16.92 -5.11
N ASP A 237 -21.54 -17.28 -6.20
CA ASP A 237 -20.58 -18.38 -6.27
C ASP A 237 -19.15 -17.86 -6.10
N ILE A 238 -18.56 -18.17 -4.94
CA ILE A 238 -17.19 -17.77 -4.58
C ILE A 238 -16.13 -18.34 -5.54
N LYS A 239 -16.39 -19.47 -6.20
CA LYS A 239 -15.45 -20.04 -7.18
C LYS A 239 -15.47 -19.25 -8.48
N LYS A 240 -16.66 -18.89 -8.98
CA LYS A 240 -16.83 -18.00 -10.14
C LYS A 240 -16.19 -16.64 -9.85
N HIS A 241 -16.53 -16.05 -8.71
CA HIS A 241 -16.01 -14.76 -8.28
C HIS A 241 -14.47 -14.72 -8.22
N ARG A 242 -13.85 -15.77 -7.65
CA ARG A 242 -12.40 -15.93 -7.64
C ARG A 242 -11.82 -16.05 -9.05
N GLN A 243 -12.48 -16.77 -9.94
CA GLN A 243 -12.03 -16.92 -11.33
C GLN A 243 -12.06 -15.56 -12.05
N SER A 244 -13.14 -14.79 -11.90
CA SER A 244 -13.28 -13.44 -12.46
C SER A 244 -12.21 -12.50 -11.92
N ALA A 245 -11.98 -12.47 -10.60
CA ALA A 245 -10.90 -11.68 -9.99
C ALA A 245 -9.52 -12.02 -10.57
N LYS A 246 -9.23 -13.32 -10.77
CA LYS A 246 -7.98 -13.78 -11.39
C LYS A 246 -7.87 -13.33 -12.83
N GLN A 247 -8.95 -13.39 -13.61
CA GLN A 247 -8.97 -12.95 -15.00
C GLN A 247 -8.69 -11.45 -15.10
N MET A 248 -9.35 -10.62 -14.29
CA MET A 248 -9.13 -9.18 -14.27
C MET A 248 -7.70 -8.82 -13.90
N SER A 249 -7.20 -9.33 -12.78
CA SER A 249 -5.81 -9.09 -12.35
C SER A 249 -4.78 -9.61 -13.38
N SER A 250 -5.07 -10.74 -14.04
CA SER A 250 -4.18 -11.29 -15.06
C SER A 250 -4.18 -10.49 -16.37
N SER A 251 -5.26 -9.78 -16.68
CA SER A 251 -5.35 -8.96 -17.89
C SER A 251 -4.40 -7.77 -17.86
N ILE A 252 -4.08 -7.25 -16.67
CA ILE A 252 -3.13 -6.14 -16.49
C ILE A 252 -1.77 -6.52 -17.08
N GLU A 253 -1.39 -5.86 -18.16
CA GLU A 253 -0.18 -6.17 -18.89
C GLU A 253 1.07 -5.62 -18.19
N PHE A 254 2.19 -6.34 -18.26
CA PHE A 254 3.47 -5.93 -17.68
C PHE A 254 4.61 -6.31 -18.64
N LYS A 255 5.80 -5.75 -18.44
CA LYS A 255 6.99 -6.16 -19.18
C LYS A 255 7.72 -7.30 -18.44
N PRO A 256 7.97 -8.46 -19.07
CA PRO A 256 8.71 -9.55 -18.43
C PRO A 256 10.13 -9.13 -18.04
N PHE A 257 10.62 -9.59 -16.89
CA PHE A 257 11.97 -9.27 -16.40
C PHE A 257 13.06 -9.55 -17.42
N SER A 258 13.01 -10.68 -18.12
CA SER A 258 14.02 -11.02 -19.13
C SER A 258 14.09 -10.01 -20.28
N GLU A 259 12.97 -9.38 -20.64
CA GLU A 259 12.92 -8.37 -21.69
C GLU A 259 13.46 -7.04 -21.18
N MET A 260 13.17 -6.69 -19.92
CA MET A 260 13.68 -5.49 -19.27
C MET A 260 15.21 -5.46 -19.14
N TRP A 261 15.92 -6.59 -19.23
CA TRP A 261 17.40 -6.64 -19.19
C TRP A 261 18.07 -6.75 -20.56
N ARG A 262 17.31 -6.96 -21.64
CA ARG A 262 17.86 -7.20 -22.99
C ARG A 262 17.98 -5.94 -23.86
N GLN A 263 17.33 -4.84 -23.47
CA GLN A 263 17.37 -3.54 -24.15
C GLN A 263 18.64 -2.77 -23.82
#